data_AF-W7W8W0-F1
#
_entry.id   AF-W7W8W0-F1
#
_cell.length_a   1.000
_cell.length_b   1.000
_cell.length_c   1.000
_cell.angle_alpha   90.00
_cell.angle_beta   90.00
_cell.angle_gamma   90.00
#
_symmetry.space_group_name_H-M   'P 1'
#
loop_
_entity.id
_entity.type
_entity.pdbx_description
1 polymer ?
#
loop_
_entity_poly.entity_id
_entity_poly.type
_entity_poly.pdbx_seq_one_letter_code
_entity_poly.pdbx_strand_id
1 'polypeptide(L)'
;MSQTATPPRLRGCSVFVSRASFPTADVDEYYWIDLIGLAVVNREGQALGNVADLLDTGAHSVLRVTQVETDAQGRSLERERLIPFVAAYINAVSLEQRCITVDWGLDF
;
A
#
# COMPACT_ATOMS: atom_id res chain seq x y z
N MET A 1 -44.02 20.19 -18.32
CA MET A 1 -42.63 20.42 -17.89
C MET A 1 -42.43 19.74 -16.55
N SER A 2 -41.52 18.77 -16.45
CA SER A 2 -40.77 18.44 -15.23
C SER A 2 -39.69 17.44 -15.60
N GLN A 3 -38.46 17.95 -15.72
CA GLN A 3 -37.24 17.16 -15.84
C GLN A 3 -36.91 16.59 -14.46
N THR A 4 -36.66 15.29 -14.35
CA THR A 4 -35.91 14.73 -13.21
C THR A 4 -34.60 14.18 -13.76
N ALA A 5 -33.53 14.88 -13.39
CA ALA A 5 -32.17 14.69 -13.83
C ALA A 5 -31.55 13.40 -13.25
N THR A 6 -30.77 12.72 -14.08
CA THR A 6 -29.87 11.61 -13.76
C THR A 6 -28.85 12.02 -12.68
N PRO A 7 -28.64 11.25 -11.60
CA PRO A 7 -27.54 11.53 -10.68
C PRO A 7 -26.18 11.20 -11.33
N PRO A 8 -25.16 12.06 -11.19
CA PRO A 8 -23.86 11.84 -11.79
C PRO A 8 -23.05 10.73 -11.09
N ARG A 9 -22.34 10.00 -11.95
CA ARG A 9 -21.21 9.09 -11.73
C ARG A 9 -20.43 9.36 -10.43
N LEU A 10 -20.49 8.41 -9.50
CA LEU A 10 -19.63 8.36 -8.31
C LEU A 10 -18.17 8.31 -8.77
N ARG A 11 -17.47 9.44 -8.63
CA ARG A 11 -16.02 9.55 -8.76
C ARG A 11 -15.45 9.83 -7.38
N GLY A 12 -14.46 9.03 -6.99
CA GLY A 12 -13.67 9.24 -5.77
C GLY A 12 -14.14 8.40 -4.60
N CYS A 13 -13.90 7.08 -4.64
CA CYS A 13 -13.83 6.31 -3.41
C CYS A 13 -12.61 6.83 -2.62
N SER A 14 -12.83 7.76 -1.70
CA SER A 14 -11.91 7.91 -0.57
C SER A 14 -12.09 6.65 0.26
N VAL A 15 -11.13 5.76 0.13
CA VAL A 15 -11.10 4.49 0.81
C VAL A 15 -10.65 4.79 2.24
N PHE A 16 -11.63 4.92 3.14
CA PHE A 16 -11.40 4.97 4.57
C PHE A 16 -11.40 3.54 5.10
N VAL A 17 -10.21 2.97 5.28
CA VAL A 17 -10.06 1.67 5.93
C VAL A 17 -10.49 1.82 7.38
N SER A 18 -11.48 1.03 7.78
CA SER A 18 -11.98 1.03 9.16
C SER A 18 -10.88 0.59 10.13
N ARG A 19 -10.73 1.39 11.18
CA ARG A 19 -9.79 1.41 12.32
C ARG A 19 -9.64 0.11 13.14
N ALA A 20 -10.15 -1.04 12.67
CA ALA A 20 -10.46 -2.20 13.51
C ALA A 20 -9.58 -3.45 13.31
N SER A 21 -8.61 -3.46 12.39
CA SER A 21 -7.89 -4.70 12.01
C SER A 21 -6.39 -4.72 12.33
N PHE A 22 -5.86 -3.74 13.08
CA PHE A 22 -4.48 -3.78 13.57
C PHE A 22 -4.43 -3.89 15.09
N PRO A 23 -4.15 -5.09 15.63
CA PRO A 23 -3.72 -5.19 17.01
C PRO A 23 -2.29 -4.66 17.07
N THR A 24 -2.11 -3.55 17.79
CA THR A 24 -0.85 -2.81 18.04
C THR A 24 -0.60 -1.60 17.12
N ALA A 25 -1.36 -0.53 17.34
CA ALA A 25 -0.80 0.82 17.27
C ALA A 25 -1.52 1.66 18.33
N ASP A 26 -0.98 1.68 19.53
CA ASP A 26 -1.30 2.72 20.52
C ASP A 26 -0.48 3.95 20.14
N VAL A 27 -1.16 5.10 20.03
CA VAL A 27 -0.76 6.40 19.45
C VAL A 27 -0.71 6.47 17.91
N ASP A 28 -1.66 7.24 17.37
CA ASP A 28 -1.70 7.88 16.05
C ASP A 28 -1.87 7.01 14.79
N GLU A 29 -3.09 7.04 14.26
CA GLU A 29 -3.51 6.43 13.00
C GLU A 29 -2.72 6.98 11.80
N TYR A 30 -1.99 6.14 11.09
CA TYR A 30 -1.38 6.53 9.82
C TYR A 30 -2.44 6.73 8.75
N TYR A 31 -2.44 7.89 8.08
CA TYR A 31 -3.21 8.02 6.86
C TYR A 31 -2.52 7.23 5.75
N TRP A 32 -3.30 6.45 5.00
CA TRP A 32 -2.87 5.80 3.77
C TRP A 32 -2.03 6.69 2.82
N ILE A 33 -2.30 8.00 2.77
CA ILE A 33 -1.52 8.95 1.96
C ILE A 33 -0.08 9.14 2.48
N ASP A 34 0.15 9.02 3.79
CA ASP A 34 1.48 9.05 4.38
C ASP A 34 2.26 7.76 4.07
N LEU A 35 1.53 6.67 3.80
CA LEU A 35 2.11 5.39 3.41
C LEU A 35 2.52 5.34 1.94
N ILE A 36 1.84 6.10 1.06
CA ILE A 36 2.18 6.18 -0.35
C ILE A 36 3.58 6.80 -0.52
N GLY A 37 4.41 6.14 -1.32
CA GLY A 37 5.80 6.50 -1.59
C GLY A 37 6.80 6.00 -0.53
N LEU A 38 6.35 5.36 0.56
CA LEU A 38 7.27 4.74 1.52
C LEU A 38 8.04 3.60 0.85
N ALA A 39 9.31 3.45 1.23
CA ALA A 39 10.12 2.31 0.80
C ALA A 39 9.66 1.05 1.54
N VAL A 40 9.45 -0.04 0.83
CA VAL A 40 9.08 -1.33 1.43
C VAL A 40 10.29 -2.23 1.40
N VAL A 41 10.68 -2.73 2.57
CA VAL A 41 11.84 -3.61 2.76
C VAL A 41 11.43 -4.89 3.44
N ASN A 42 12.10 -6.00 3.13
CA ASN A 42 11.88 -7.24 3.86
C ASN A 42 12.68 -7.28 5.17
N ARG A 43 12.53 -8.35 5.96
CA ARG A 43 13.29 -8.58 7.20
C ARG A 43 14.81 -8.67 6.99
N GLU A 44 15.25 -8.99 5.77
CA GLU A 44 16.67 -9.04 5.39
C GLU A 44 17.20 -7.67 4.96
N GLY A 45 16.36 -6.63 4.97
CA GLY A 45 16.72 -5.28 4.51
C GLY A 45 16.77 -5.12 2.99
N GLN A 46 16.25 -6.10 2.24
CA GLN A 46 16.15 -6.02 0.78
C GLN A 46 14.97 -5.12 0.40
N ALA A 47 15.23 -4.18 -0.50
CA ALA A 47 14.18 -3.35 -1.08
C ALA A 47 13.24 -4.22 -1.93
N LEU A 48 11.95 -4.16 -1.64
CA LEU A 48 10.89 -4.77 -2.42
C LEU A 48 10.26 -3.77 -3.40
N GLY A 49 10.49 -2.47 -3.17
CA GLY A 49 9.99 -1.37 -3.97
C GLY A 49 9.46 -0.22 -3.11
N ASN A 50 8.57 0.57 -3.67
CA ASN A 50 7.89 1.66 -2.98
C ASN A 50 6.38 1.43 -3.01
N VAL A 51 5.68 1.87 -1.97
CA VAL A 51 4.21 1.84 -1.95
C VAL A 51 3.69 2.76 -3.04
N ALA A 52 3.16 2.19 -4.11
CA ALA A 52 2.49 2.94 -5.15
C ALA A 52 1.09 3.34 -4.72
N ASP A 53 0.41 2.48 -3.95
CA ASP A 53 -1.02 2.63 -3.66
C ASP A 53 -1.50 1.66 -2.59
N LEU A 54 -2.75 1.81 -2.16
CA LEU A 54 -3.41 0.92 -1.21
C LEU A 54 -4.77 0.52 -1.76
N LEU A 55 -4.96 -0.78 -1.99
CA LEU A 55 -6.24 -1.34 -2.36
C LEU A 55 -6.99 -1.75 -1.09
N ASP A 56 -8.21 -1.25 -0.91
CA ASP A 56 -9.11 -1.81 0.10
C ASP A 56 -10.02 -2.84 -0.55
N THR A 57 -9.98 -4.04 0.00
CA THR A 57 -10.80 -5.16 -0.46
C THR A 57 -12.08 -5.30 0.37
N GLY A 58 -12.36 -4.34 1.27
CA GLY A 58 -13.46 -4.37 2.24
C GLY A 58 -13.21 -5.26 3.47
N ALA A 59 -12.40 -6.31 3.34
CA ALA A 59 -11.98 -7.16 4.47
C ALA A 59 -10.62 -6.74 5.03
N HIS A 60 -9.64 -6.53 4.15
CA HIS A 60 -8.30 -6.08 4.49
C HIS A 60 -7.77 -5.13 3.43
N SER A 61 -6.84 -4.27 3.84
CA SER A 61 -6.09 -3.41 2.91
C SER A 61 -4.90 -4.17 2.33
N VAL A 62 -4.54 -3.85 1.10
CA VAL A 62 -3.43 -4.46 0.37
C VAL A 62 -2.54 -3.33 -0.14
N LEU A 63 -1.27 -3.34 0.26
CA LEU A 63 -0.27 -2.44 -0.28
C LEU A 63 0.07 -2.87 -1.71
N ARG A 64 -0.05 -1.95 -2.65
CA ARG A 64 0.53 -2.10 -3.98
C ARG A 64 1.93 -1.53 -3.94
N VAL A 65 2.92 -2.40 -4.04
CA VAL A 65 4.34 -2.03 -4.03
C VAL A 65 4.87 -2.20 -5.44
N THR A 66 5.44 -1.15 -6.01
CA THR A 66 6.08 -1.22 -7.32
C THR A 66 7.58 -1.02 -7.18
N GLN A 67 8.33 -1.78 -7.98
CA GLN A 67 9.76 -1.68 -8.08
C GLN A 67 10.15 -1.59 -9.54
N VAL A 68 10.83 -0.52 -9.89
CA VAL A 68 11.40 -0.36 -11.23
C VAL A 68 12.84 -0.88 -11.19
N GLU A 69 13.08 -1.98 -11.89
CA GLU A 69 14.41 -2.55 -12.06
C GLU A 69 14.85 -2.33 -13.50
N THR A 70 16.07 -1.83 -13.71
CA THR A 70 16.64 -1.69 -15.04
C THR A 70 17.48 -2.93 -15.35
N ASP A 71 17.09 -3.67 -16.37
CA ASP A 71 17.82 -4.84 -16.85
C ASP A 71 19.14 -4.44 -17.53
N ALA A 72 20.05 -5.39 -17.74
CA ALA A 72 21.37 -5.17 -18.33
C ALA A 72 21.33 -4.51 -19.73
N GLN A 73 20.19 -4.60 -20.42
CA GLN A 73 19.92 -4.03 -21.74
C GLN A 73 19.26 -2.65 -21.67
N GLY A 74 19.21 -2.02 -20.48
CA GLY A 74 18.61 -0.69 -20.29
C GLY A 74 17.08 -0.69 -20.36
N ARG A 75 16.43 -1.85 -20.22
CA ARG A 75 14.97 -1.97 -20.20
C ARG A 75 14.47 -1.81 -18.78
N SER A 76 13.53 -0.88 -18.57
CA SER A 76 12.83 -0.76 -17.31
C SER A 76 11.77 -1.86 -17.18
N LEU A 77 11.96 -2.75 -16.22
CA LEU A 77 10.99 -3.75 -15.80
C LEU A 77 10.33 -3.24 -14.53
N GLU A 78 9.03 -2.98 -14.60
CA GLU A 78 8.23 -2.70 -13.41
C GLU A 78 7.75 -4.04 -12.83
N ARG A 79 8.13 -4.33 -11.59
CA ARG A 79 7.56 -5.40 -10.79
C ARG A 79 6.56 -4.83 -9.82
N GLU A 80 5.34 -5.35 -9.87
CA GLU A 80 4.29 -5.04 -8.91
C GLU A 80 4.14 -6.18 -7.91
N ARG A 81 3.93 -5.84 -6.64
CA ARG A 81 3.68 -6.77 -5.54
C ARG A 81 2.48 -6.30 -4.74
N LEU A 82 1.59 -7.22 -4.43
CA LEU A 82 0.39 -6.98 -3.64
C LEU A 82 0.58 -7.61 -2.26
N ILE A 83 0.91 -6.78 -1.27
CA ILE A 83 1.22 -7.25 0.08
C ILE A 83 0.03 -6.93 0.99
N PRO A 84 -0.63 -7.93 1.60
CA PRO A 84 -1.70 -7.69 2.54
C PRO A 84 -1.18 -6.85 3.72
N PHE A 85 -1.79 -5.69 3.95
CA PHE A 85 -1.46 -4.80 5.06
C PHE A 85 -2.13 -5.34 6.33
N VAL A 86 -1.57 -6.41 6.88
CA VAL A 86 -2.01 -7.06 8.13
C VAL A 86 -0.79 -7.36 8.99
N ALA A 87 -0.96 -7.39 10.31
CA ALA A 87 0.13 -7.62 11.27
C ALA A 87 0.90 -8.95 11.05
N ALA A 88 0.31 -9.91 10.33
CA ALA A 88 1.01 -11.14 9.95
C ALA A 88 2.19 -10.90 8.99
N TYR A 89 2.07 -9.90 8.10
CA TYR A 89 3.12 -9.56 7.12
C TYR A 89 3.78 -8.21 7.41
N ILE A 90 3.14 -7.29 8.11
CA ILE A 90 3.71 -5.99 8.44
C ILE A 90 4.45 -6.09 9.77
N ASN A 91 5.77 -5.93 9.72
CA ASN A 91 6.65 -6.09 10.88
C ASN A 91 6.84 -4.76 11.62
N ALA A 92 7.07 -3.67 10.88
CA ALA A 92 7.21 -2.33 11.43
C ALA A 92 6.88 -1.27 10.38
N VAL A 93 6.35 -0.12 10.81
CA VAL A 93 6.12 1.06 9.97
C VAL A 93 6.87 2.24 10.59
N SER A 94 7.80 2.82 9.85
CA SER A 94 8.62 3.94 10.30
C SER A 94 8.40 5.13 9.38
N LEU A 95 7.55 6.08 9.80
CA LEU A 95 7.36 7.33 9.04
C LEU A 95 8.61 8.20 9.02
N GLU A 96 9.39 8.21 10.11
CA GLU A 96 10.64 8.97 10.22
C GLU A 96 11.67 8.52 9.17
N GLN A 97 11.82 7.21 9.00
CA GLN A 97 12.71 6.61 8.00
C GLN A 97 12.05 6.48 6.63
N ARG A 98 10.78 6.88 6.52
CA ARG A 98 9.92 6.67 5.36
C ARG A 98 9.97 5.22 4.81
N CYS A 99 9.96 4.24 5.72
CA CYS A 99 10.05 2.83 5.35
C CYS A 99 9.03 1.94 6.06
N ILE A 100 8.64 0.86 5.39
CA ILE A 100 7.79 -0.21 5.92
C ILE A 100 8.60 -1.50 5.86
N THR A 101 8.77 -2.15 7.00
CA THR A 101 9.39 -3.47 7.08
C THR A 101 8.30 -4.53 7.03
N VAL A 102 8.40 -5.43 6.05
CA VAL A 102 7.45 -6.52 5.85
C VAL A 102 8.15 -7.88 5.89
N ASP A 103 7.40 -8.93 6.19
CA ASP A 103 7.81 -10.31 6.05
C ASP A 103 7.33 -10.85 4.70
N TRP A 104 7.96 -10.38 3.62
CA TRP A 104 7.62 -10.78 2.26
C TRP A 104 8.89 -11.15 1.47
N GLY A 105 8.83 -12.26 0.75
CA GLY A 105 9.94 -12.74 -0.09
C GLY A 105 9.97 -12.08 -1.47
N LEU A 106 11.14 -12.07 -2.11
CA LEU A 106 11.32 -11.57 -3.48
C LEU A 106 10.79 -12.53 -4.57
N ASP A 107 10.45 -13.76 -4.20
CA ASP A 107 10.15 -14.90 -5.09
C ASP A 107 8.66 -15.09 -5.42
N PHE A 108 7.77 -14.26 -4.87
CA PHE A 108 6.32 -14.31 -5.12
C PHE A 108 5.88 -13.45 -6.30
#